data_AF-A0A8S1HY30-F1
#
_entry.id   AF-A0A8S1HY30-F1
#
_cell.length_a   1.000
_cell.length_b   1.000
_cell.length_c   1.000
_cell.angle_alpha   90.00
_cell.angle_beta   90.00
_cell.angle_gamma   90.00
#
_symmetry.space_group_name_H-M   'P 1'
#
loop_
_entity.id
_entity.type
_entity.pdbx_description
1 polymer ?
#
loop_
_entity_poly.entity_id
_entity_poly.type
_entity_poly.pdbx_seq_one_letter_code
_entity_poly.pdbx_strand_id
1 'polypeptide(L)'
;MSFSSWPELADVIEHKRFEIALKHVKDGSRDPSFDDESLQKSFFSQCPQLNLLSVTSCSVSRISTEIQLCTNLTSIAFSHNKLTDLPDVFGSLKKLKFLDVSHNELTALPASLKTLTKLESLIVNNNKLTIQGIPELSALGQLHVFDVSHNNLAALPPTLDSTKISSIDAANNCLTELPDEFEKLAGVLRELRLNDNKMQELPTVVGKMHRLKVLDLSNNEFRDTRFQRLTNDKRSKVPAVLNYVEKNGRKKNNEKTETTAVEPEKVDPAESAVLVRTNDEQLVVTRHKSVSEVRPYLVCCVLNNVDLSDGDNFKKFIQVQTKLHASLCENRTTAAVGTHRMGSFQLPVTFMALPRQDLYIRALNKKTSVSGNELMESLLRDAELARKRSKRSTIDPLYRYLHIVRDDPVLACLVDAQQVVISLPPITNSDPTKLTVDTTSIWVEVSSAQSLEICKKVMDELVVESLKIFPGLAIDQVRVVDGANHISIYPDKNDLPGVALNRVKSSGNENV
;
A
#
# COMPACT_ATOMS: atom_id res chain seq x y z
N MET A 1 46.12 -8.53 25.77
CA MET A 1 46.14 -7.51 26.85
C MET A 1 45.81 -8.18 28.17
N SER A 2 46.29 -7.65 29.29
CA SER A 2 45.77 -7.99 30.62
C SER A 2 44.50 -7.17 30.89
N PHE A 3 43.37 -7.82 31.14
CA PHE A 3 42.10 -7.17 31.52
C PHE A 3 42.07 -6.73 32.99
N SER A 4 43.23 -6.51 33.61
CA SER A 4 43.34 -6.18 35.04
C SER A 4 42.55 -4.94 35.47
N SER A 5 42.38 -3.95 34.60
CA SER A 5 41.55 -2.76 34.84
C SER A 5 40.05 -2.98 34.59
N TRP A 6 39.68 -4.15 34.06
CA TRP A 6 38.32 -4.52 33.66
C TRP A 6 37.94 -5.92 34.18
N PRO A 7 37.67 -6.06 35.49
CA PRO A 7 37.34 -7.36 36.08
C PRO A 7 36.08 -7.99 35.45
N GLU A 8 35.13 -7.20 34.97
CA GLU A 8 33.93 -7.68 34.28
C GLU A 8 34.23 -8.27 32.90
N LEU A 9 35.20 -7.70 32.17
CA LEU A 9 35.65 -8.28 30.90
C LEU A 9 36.41 -9.59 31.15
N ALA A 10 37.28 -9.60 32.18
CA ALA A 10 38.02 -10.79 32.59
C ALA A 10 37.07 -11.92 33.00
N ASP A 11 36.07 -11.62 33.82
CA ASP A 11 35.06 -12.58 34.31
C ASP A 11 34.28 -13.23 33.16
N VAL A 12 33.91 -12.45 32.15
CA VAL A 12 33.20 -12.95 30.97
C VAL A 12 34.07 -13.91 30.15
N ILE A 13 35.36 -13.61 30.01
CA ILE A 13 36.32 -14.46 29.29
C ILE A 13 36.61 -15.75 30.07
N GLU A 14 36.93 -15.62 31.37
CA GLU A 14 37.31 -16.74 32.24
C GLU A 14 36.17 -17.74 32.39
N HIS A 15 34.97 -17.24 32.69
CA HIS A 15 33.79 -18.08 32.94
C HIS A 15 32.93 -18.33 31.69
N LYS A 16 33.40 -17.88 30.51
CA LYS A 16 32.68 -18.01 29.21
C LYS A 16 31.23 -17.56 29.29
N ARG A 17 30.99 -16.42 29.94
CA ARG A 17 29.64 -15.88 30.10
C ARG A 17 29.08 -15.46 28.73
N PHE A 18 27.76 -15.54 28.63
CA PHE A 18 27.00 -15.18 27.41
C PHE A 18 26.52 -13.72 27.44
N GLU A 19 26.72 -13.01 28.54
CA GLU A 19 26.13 -11.69 28.73
C GLU A 19 27.11 -10.78 29.46
N ILE A 20 27.13 -9.51 29.04
CA ILE A 20 27.88 -8.47 29.73
C ILE A 20 27.08 -7.17 29.74
N ALA A 21 27.10 -6.49 30.89
CA ALA A 21 26.53 -5.16 31.07
C ALA A 21 27.53 -4.26 31.79
N LEU A 22 28.02 -3.25 31.09
CA LEU A 22 28.89 -2.19 31.62
C LEU A 22 28.03 -0.94 31.82
N LYS A 23 28.01 -0.38 33.04
CA LYS A 23 27.18 0.78 33.38
C LYS A 23 27.96 1.80 34.18
N HIS A 24 27.85 3.07 33.79
CA HIS A 24 28.37 4.22 34.55
C HIS A 24 29.87 4.13 34.90
N VAL A 25 30.68 3.61 33.98
CA VAL A 25 32.13 3.61 34.15
C VAL A 25 32.62 5.05 33.97
N LYS A 26 33.04 5.68 35.06
CA LYS A 26 33.49 7.07 35.07
C LYS A 26 34.69 7.26 34.13
N ASP A 27 34.68 8.36 33.36
CA ASP A 27 35.82 8.76 32.54
C ASP A 27 37.10 8.81 33.40
N GLY A 28 38.17 8.18 32.91
CA GLY A 28 39.46 8.09 33.60
C GLY A 28 39.55 7.10 34.77
N SER A 29 38.46 6.38 35.11
CA SER A 29 38.51 5.35 36.18
C SER A 29 39.16 4.03 35.77
N ARG A 30 39.31 3.81 34.45
CA ARG A 30 39.92 2.60 33.87
C ARG A 30 40.83 3.00 32.71
N ASP A 31 42.00 2.37 32.68
CA ASP A 31 43.00 2.56 31.64
C ASP A 31 43.42 1.18 31.09
N PRO A 32 43.28 0.92 29.78
CA PRO A 32 42.59 1.75 28.79
C PRO A 32 41.07 1.85 29.06
N SER A 33 40.46 2.95 28.61
CA SER A 33 38.99 3.10 28.62
C SER A 33 38.32 2.10 27.68
N PHE A 34 37.02 1.85 27.82
CA PHE A 34 36.31 0.96 26.88
C PHE A 34 36.22 1.54 25.46
N ASP A 35 36.47 2.83 25.27
CA ASP A 35 36.58 3.44 23.95
C ASP A 35 37.88 3.05 23.20
N ASP A 36 38.84 2.44 23.90
CA ASP A 36 40.07 1.96 23.29
C ASP A 36 39.80 0.82 22.31
N GLU A 37 40.21 1.04 21.06
CA GLU A 37 39.97 0.10 19.97
C GLU A 37 40.69 -1.24 20.20
N SER A 38 41.91 -1.21 20.75
CA SER A 38 42.68 -2.43 20.97
C SER A 38 42.09 -3.30 22.08
N LEU A 39 41.55 -2.66 23.14
CA LEU A 39 40.80 -3.34 24.19
C LEU A 39 39.53 -3.98 23.64
N GLN A 40 38.71 -3.23 22.89
CA GLN A 40 37.50 -3.77 22.27
C GLN A 40 37.80 -4.93 21.32
N LYS A 41 38.83 -4.79 20.46
CA LYS A 41 39.31 -5.86 19.56
C LYS A 41 39.71 -7.12 20.32
N SER A 42 40.52 -6.96 21.36
CA SER A 42 40.95 -8.07 22.19
C SER A 42 39.78 -8.73 22.92
N PHE A 43 38.78 -7.96 23.35
CA PHE A 43 37.61 -8.50 24.03
C PHE A 43 36.68 -9.27 23.08
N PHE A 44 36.23 -8.65 21.98
CA PHE A 44 35.27 -9.28 21.06
C PHE A 44 35.84 -10.53 20.39
N SER A 45 37.14 -10.57 20.08
CA SER A 45 37.80 -11.77 19.52
C SER A 45 37.81 -12.97 20.48
N GLN A 46 37.77 -12.74 21.80
CA GLN A 46 37.77 -13.80 22.82
C GLN A 46 36.37 -14.18 23.29
N CYS A 47 35.32 -13.46 22.86
CA CYS A 47 33.95 -13.65 23.34
C CYS A 47 32.92 -13.88 22.22
N PRO A 48 33.12 -14.82 21.27
CA PRO A 48 32.16 -15.11 20.20
C PRO A 48 30.84 -15.70 20.72
N GLN A 49 30.81 -16.18 21.97
CA GLN A 49 29.62 -16.74 22.61
C GLN A 49 28.62 -15.69 23.11
N LEU A 50 28.93 -14.40 23.09
CA LEU A 50 28.04 -13.38 23.65
C LEU A 50 26.67 -13.35 22.95
N ASN A 51 25.62 -13.32 23.76
CA ASN A 51 24.21 -13.16 23.40
C ASN A 51 23.70 -11.75 23.73
N LEU A 52 24.20 -11.14 24.82
CA LEU A 52 23.82 -9.80 25.29
C LEU A 52 25.07 -8.94 25.53
N LEU A 53 25.10 -7.78 24.90
CA LEU A 53 26.13 -6.76 25.11
C LEU A 53 25.45 -5.43 25.46
N SER A 54 25.60 -4.97 26.69
CA SER A 54 25.12 -3.66 27.14
C SER A 54 26.27 -2.81 27.64
N VAL A 55 26.42 -1.61 27.10
CA VAL A 55 27.43 -0.63 27.48
C VAL A 55 26.75 0.73 27.59
N THR A 56 26.44 1.16 28.79
CA THR A 56 25.65 2.38 29.05
C THR A 56 26.47 3.39 29.85
N SER A 57 26.48 4.65 29.41
CA SER A 57 27.21 5.73 30.12
C SER A 57 28.69 5.42 30.36
N CYS A 58 29.39 4.99 29.31
CA CYS A 58 30.82 4.66 29.34
C CYS A 58 31.65 5.54 28.37
N SER A 59 31.06 6.64 27.87
CA SER A 59 31.70 7.60 26.95
C SER A 59 32.28 6.99 25.67
N VAL A 60 31.71 5.89 25.18
CA VAL A 60 32.18 5.21 23.97
C VAL A 60 31.87 6.07 22.74
N SER A 61 32.87 6.38 21.94
CA SER A 61 32.78 7.14 20.68
C SER A 61 32.72 6.23 19.46
N ARG A 62 33.31 5.03 19.54
CA ARG A 62 33.34 4.06 18.44
C ARG A 62 33.13 2.62 18.90
N ILE A 63 32.56 1.81 18.01
CA ILE A 63 32.47 0.35 18.20
C ILE A 63 33.45 -0.32 17.24
N SER A 64 34.32 -1.17 17.78
CA SER A 64 35.26 -1.97 17.01
C SER A 64 34.55 -2.92 16.04
N THR A 65 35.11 -3.08 14.83
CA THR A 65 34.57 -3.96 13.78
C THR A 65 34.56 -5.43 14.17
N GLU A 66 35.37 -5.82 15.15
CA GLU A 66 35.52 -7.17 15.65
C GLU A 66 34.26 -7.66 16.38
N ILE A 67 33.30 -6.78 16.67
CA ILE A 67 31.96 -7.16 17.13
C ILE A 67 31.27 -8.16 16.19
N GLN A 68 31.65 -8.18 14.90
CA GLN A 68 31.16 -9.15 13.92
C GLN A 68 31.45 -10.61 14.27
N LEU A 69 32.48 -10.87 15.09
CA LEU A 69 32.85 -12.21 15.55
C LEU A 69 31.84 -12.76 16.58
N CYS A 70 31.14 -11.87 17.28
CA CYS A 70 30.09 -12.20 18.25
C CYS A 70 28.76 -12.53 17.55
N THR A 71 28.78 -13.50 16.63
CA THR A 71 27.63 -13.89 15.77
C THR A 71 26.39 -14.39 16.53
N ASN A 72 26.53 -14.66 17.83
CA ASN A 72 25.43 -15.08 18.69
C ASN A 72 24.65 -13.93 19.33
N LEU A 73 25.09 -12.69 19.15
CA LEU A 73 24.43 -11.52 19.73
C LEU A 73 22.96 -11.44 19.28
N THR A 74 22.09 -11.39 20.28
CA THR A 74 20.65 -11.21 20.15
C THR A 74 20.19 -9.86 20.69
N SER A 75 20.93 -9.28 21.64
CA SER A 75 20.64 -7.98 22.24
C SER A 75 21.91 -7.13 22.35
N ILE A 76 21.85 -5.93 21.77
CA ILE A 76 22.92 -4.93 21.85
C ILE A 76 22.31 -3.62 22.37
N ALA A 77 22.94 -3.06 23.40
CA ALA A 77 22.59 -1.75 23.94
C ALA A 77 23.85 -0.90 24.15
N PHE A 78 23.97 0.23 23.46
CA PHE A 78 25.03 1.23 23.62
C PHE A 78 24.45 2.60 24.01
N SER A 79 23.45 2.62 24.89
CA SER A 79 22.74 3.84 25.24
C SER A 79 23.56 4.83 26.07
N HIS A 80 23.29 6.13 25.94
CA HIS A 80 23.99 7.19 26.69
C HIS A 80 25.51 7.18 26.51
N ASN A 81 25.99 7.06 25.27
CA ASN A 81 27.42 7.21 24.96
C ASN A 81 27.64 8.40 24.00
N LYS A 82 28.76 8.41 23.28
CA LYS A 82 29.16 9.48 22.35
C LYS A 82 29.36 8.93 20.93
N LEU A 83 28.63 7.87 20.57
CA LEU A 83 28.78 7.21 19.26
C LEU A 83 28.40 8.17 18.14
N THR A 84 29.28 8.36 17.17
CA THR A 84 29.01 9.19 15.98
C THR A 84 28.50 8.37 14.80
N ASP A 85 28.92 7.11 14.71
CA ASP A 85 28.53 6.16 13.67
C ASP A 85 28.46 4.72 14.22
N LEU A 86 27.74 3.85 13.51
CA LEU A 86 27.82 2.40 13.72
C LEU A 86 28.55 1.75 12.54
N PRO A 87 29.45 0.78 12.79
CA PRO A 87 30.20 0.17 11.71
C PRO A 87 29.32 -0.73 10.85
N ASP A 88 29.58 -0.74 9.54
CA ASP A 88 28.80 -1.48 8.54
C ASP A 88 28.80 -3.01 8.79
N VAL A 89 29.69 -3.51 9.64
CA VAL A 89 29.71 -4.93 10.05
C VAL A 89 28.50 -5.35 10.90
N PHE A 90 27.69 -4.42 11.41
CA PHE A 90 26.48 -4.76 12.18
C PHE A 90 25.53 -5.68 11.42
N GLY A 91 25.46 -5.56 10.08
CA GLY A 91 24.68 -6.46 9.23
C GLY A 91 25.11 -7.93 9.29
N SER A 92 26.30 -8.27 9.81
CA SER A 92 26.74 -9.66 10.00
C SER A 92 26.01 -10.36 11.16
N LEU A 93 25.43 -9.60 12.10
CA LEU A 93 24.82 -10.11 13.33
C LEU A 93 23.38 -10.62 13.09
N LYS A 94 23.23 -11.65 12.26
CA LYS A 94 21.93 -12.17 11.78
C LYS A 94 20.97 -12.67 12.85
N LYS A 95 21.43 -12.84 14.10
CA LYS A 95 20.61 -13.24 15.25
C LYS A 95 20.09 -12.05 16.07
N LEU A 96 20.49 -10.83 15.74
CA LEU A 96 20.12 -9.63 16.49
C LEU A 96 18.61 -9.40 16.45
N LYS A 97 18.03 -9.22 17.64
CA LYS A 97 16.60 -8.96 17.87
C LYS A 97 16.38 -7.58 18.49
N PHE A 98 17.29 -7.13 19.34
CA PHE A 98 17.19 -5.85 20.04
C PHE A 98 18.45 -5.02 19.77
N LEU A 99 18.25 -3.80 19.27
CA LEU A 99 19.30 -2.81 19.10
C LEU A 99 18.86 -1.49 19.74
N ASP A 100 19.57 -1.08 20.78
CA ASP A 100 19.41 0.22 21.43
C ASP A 100 20.72 1.00 21.32
N VAL A 101 20.69 2.12 20.60
CA VAL A 101 21.79 3.08 20.48
C VAL A 101 21.29 4.49 20.81
N SER A 102 20.32 4.57 21.72
CA SER A 102 19.72 5.81 22.17
C SER A 102 20.71 6.73 22.89
N HIS A 103 20.44 8.04 22.89
CA HIS A 103 21.28 9.04 23.57
C HIS A 103 22.76 8.95 23.12
N ASN A 104 22.98 9.09 21.81
CA ASN A 104 24.29 9.15 21.18
C ASN A 104 24.34 10.36 20.22
N GLU A 105 25.34 10.43 19.36
CA GLU A 105 25.54 11.49 18.38
C GLU A 105 25.44 10.99 16.93
N LEU A 106 24.69 9.90 16.70
CA LEU A 106 24.62 9.25 15.39
C LEU A 106 24.01 10.17 14.34
N THR A 107 24.70 10.31 13.21
CA THR A 107 24.16 11.03 12.02
C THR A 107 23.57 10.10 10.97
N ALA A 108 24.01 8.84 10.94
CA ALA A 108 23.49 7.80 10.05
C ALA A 108 23.51 6.41 10.71
N LEU A 109 22.68 5.52 10.21
CA LEU A 109 22.69 4.09 10.47
C LEU A 109 23.30 3.36 9.26
N PRO A 110 23.99 2.23 9.49
CA PRO A 110 24.72 1.51 8.45
C PRO A 110 23.78 0.91 7.41
N ALA A 111 24.17 0.94 6.14
CA ALA A 111 23.34 0.41 5.05
C ALA A 111 23.07 -1.10 5.21
N SER A 112 23.97 -1.80 5.90
CA SER A 112 23.86 -3.23 6.19
C SER A 112 22.79 -3.57 7.23
N LEU A 113 22.24 -2.58 7.96
CA LEU A 113 21.18 -2.78 8.96
C LEU A 113 19.95 -3.46 8.35
N LYS A 114 19.64 -3.18 7.07
CA LYS A 114 18.54 -3.82 6.31
C LYS A 114 18.63 -5.34 6.28
N THR A 115 19.81 -5.91 6.51
CA THR A 115 20.03 -7.36 6.46
C THR A 115 19.68 -8.08 7.77
N LEU A 116 19.28 -7.35 8.81
CA LEU A 116 18.92 -7.87 10.14
C LEU A 116 17.45 -8.29 10.20
N THR A 117 17.08 -9.30 9.41
CA THR A 117 15.67 -9.73 9.24
C THR A 117 14.98 -10.25 10.50
N LYS A 118 15.72 -10.50 11.59
CA LYS A 118 15.22 -10.92 12.91
C LYS A 118 15.07 -9.77 13.91
N LEU A 119 15.38 -8.53 13.52
CA LEU A 119 15.30 -7.38 14.41
C LEU A 119 13.84 -7.13 14.82
N GLU A 120 13.58 -7.13 16.12
CA GLU A 120 12.28 -6.94 16.75
C GLU A 120 12.15 -5.54 17.35
N SER A 121 13.25 -4.92 17.79
CA SER A 121 13.24 -3.56 18.36
C SER A 121 14.46 -2.78 17.90
N LEU A 122 14.19 -1.60 17.35
CA LEU A 122 15.20 -0.63 16.94
C LEU A 122 14.95 0.68 17.67
N ILE A 123 15.81 0.99 18.63
CA ILE A 123 15.74 2.18 19.48
C ILE A 123 16.95 3.06 19.17
N VAL A 124 16.69 4.19 18.52
CA VAL A 124 17.68 5.13 18.01
C VAL A 124 17.35 6.58 18.40
N ASN A 125 16.54 6.76 19.46
CA ASN A 125 16.11 8.06 19.92
C ASN A 125 17.23 8.88 20.55
N ASN A 126 17.07 10.21 20.59
CA ASN A 126 18.10 11.14 21.10
C ASN A 126 19.42 10.97 20.34
N ASN A 127 19.37 11.14 19.02
CA ASN A 127 20.52 11.15 18.12
C ASN A 127 20.42 12.38 17.18
N LYS A 128 21.28 12.43 16.15
CA LYS A 128 21.31 13.52 15.15
C LYS A 128 20.89 12.99 13.76
N LEU A 129 20.04 11.96 13.71
CA LEU A 129 19.66 11.30 12.46
C LEU A 129 18.82 12.23 11.58
N THR A 130 19.13 12.21 10.28
CA THR A 130 18.29 12.78 9.22
C THR A 130 17.68 11.64 8.39
N ILE A 131 16.70 11.94 7.53
CA ILE A 131 16.07 10.91 6.70
C ILE A 131 17.08 10.18 5.80
N GLN A 132 18.10 10.88 5.30
CA GLN A 132 19.18 10.28 4.50
C GLN A 132 20.08 9.34 5.32
N GLY A 133 20.12 9.53 6.64
CA GLY A 133 20.84 8.68 7.58
C GLY A 133 20.10 7.39 7.93
N ILE A 134 18.84 7.21 7.50
CA ILE A 134 18.09 5.98 7.76
C ILE A 134 18.12 5.09 6.51
N PRO A 135 18.67 3.86 6.60
CA PRO A 135 18.70 2.92 5.48
C PRO A 135 17.31 2.35 5.21
N GLU A 136 17.18 1.65 4.09
CA GLU A 136 15.95 0.95 3.75
C GLU A 136 15.57 -0.10 4.82
N LEU A 137 14.41 0.06 5.44
CA LEU A 137 13.93 -0.81 6.53
C LEU A 137 12.93 -1.88 6.07
N SER A 138 12.67 -2.00 4.76
CA SER A 138 11.67 -2.90 4.17
C SER A 138 11.88 -4.37 4.50
N ALA A 139 13.14 -4.79 4.62
CA ALA A 139 13.54 -6.15 4.94
C ALA A 139 13.39 -6.52 6.43
N LEU A 140 13.10 -5.56 7.32
CA LEU A 140 12.94 -5.78 8.77
C LEU A 140 11.54 -6.29 9.12
N GLY A 141 11.11 -7.40 8.52
CA GLY A 141 9.75 -7.93 8.65
C GLY A 141 9.34 -8.42 10.05
N GLN A 142 10.27 -8.47 11.01
CA GLN A 142 10.00 -8.82 12.42
C GLN A 142 9.94 -7.61 13.35
N LEU A 143 10.12 -6.39 12.84
CA LEU A 143 10.21 -5.19 13.67
C LEU A 143 8.88 -4.89 14.36
N HIS A 144 8.88 -4.83 15.69
CA HIS A 144 7.74 -4.55 16.55
C HIS A 144 7.72 -3.13 17.10
N VAL A 145 8.92 -2.62 17.42
CA VAL A 145 9.13 -1.30 18.04
C VAL A 145 10.16 -0.55 17.23
N PHE A 146 9.81 0.67 16.82
CA PHE A 146 10.73 1.60 16.20
C PHE A 146 10.64 2.95 16.92
N ASP A 147 11.71 3.30 17.63
CA ASP A 147 11.81 4.58 18.33
C ASP A 147 12.92 5.41 17.70
N VAL A 148 12.52 6.49 17.04
CA VAL A 148 13.39 7.49 16.41
C VAL A 148 13.09 8.89 16.93
N SER A 149 12.48 8.99 18.13
CA SER A 149 12.17 10.26 18.77
C SER A 149 13.44 11.09 19.05
N HIS A 150 13.31 12.41 19.18
CA HIS A 150 14.45 13.31 19.45
C HIS A 150 15.58 13.16 18.43
N ASN A 151 15.25 13.35 17.15
CA ASN A 151 16.19 13.38 16.02
C ASN A 151 15.89 14.59 15.11
N ASN A 152 16.53 14.67 13.95
CA ASN A 152 16.39 15.74 12.98
C ASN A 152 15.66 15.28 11.70
N LEU A 153 14.67 14.39 11.83
CA LEU A 153 13.94 13.85 10.69
C LEU A 153 12.94 14.87 10.13
N ALA A 154 13.05 15.16 8.83
CA ALA A 154 12.04 15.93 8.08
C ALA A 154 10.86 15.07 7.59
N ALA A 155 11.10 13.77 7.39
CA ALA A 155 10.10 12.77 7.02
C ALA A 155 10.47 11.42 7.67
N LEU A 156 9.47 10.54 7.83
CA LEU A 156 9.71 9.14 8.19
C LEU A 156 10.05 8.32 6.94
N PRO A 157 10.82 7.23 7.06
CA PRO A 157 11.20 6.41 5.92
C PRO A 157 9.96 5.73 5.31
N PRO A 158 9.70 5.86 3.99
CA PRO A 158 8.52 5.29 3.35
C PRO A 158 8.56 3.75 3.31
N THR A 159 9.75 3.16 3.41
CA THR A 159 10.00 1.72 3.27
C THR A 159 9.73 0.91 4.53
N LEU A 160 8.97 1.43 5.49
CA LEU A 160 8.71 0.75 6.76
C LEU A 160 7.57 -0.28 6.59
N ASP A 161 7.86 -1.42 5.95
CA ASP A 161 6.87 -2.44 5.56
C ASP A 161 6.85 -3.66 6.51
N SER A 162 6.94 -3.42 7.82
CA SER A 162 6.87 -4.50 8.80
C SER A 162 5.42 -4.87 9.12
N THR A 163 5.04 -6.11 8.79
CA THR A 163 3.73 -6.69 9.16
C THR A 163 3.52 -6.86 10.67
N LYS A 164 4.57 -6.65 11.47
CA LYS A 164 4.57 -6.86 12.92
C LYS A 164 4.72 -5.59 13.75
N ILE A 165 4.91 -4.43 13.11
CA ILE A 165 5.15 -3.19 13.84
C ILE A 165 3.91 -2.77 14.63
N SER A 166 4.15 -2.47 15.90
CA SER A 166 3.10 -2.21 16.88
C SER A 166 3.22 -0.83 17.51
N SER A 167 4.46 -0.32 17.66
CA SER A 167 4.74 0.98 18.23
C SER A 167 5.77 1.71 17.38
N ILE A 168 5.41 2.92 16.96
CA ILE A 168 6.31 3.89 16.31
C ILE A 168 6.32 5.15 17.18
N ASP A 169 7.50 5.51 17.64
CA ASP A 169 7.74 6.78 18.31
C ASP A 169 8.67 7.64 17.44
N ALA A 170 8.15 8.77 16.98
CA ALA A 170 8.90 9.76 16.23
C ALA A 170 8.63 11.18 16.76
N ALA A 171 8.35 11.27 18.07
CA ALA A 171 8.19 12.54 18.76
C ALA A 171 9.47 13.40 18.66
N ASN A 172 9.34 14.72 18.81
CA ASN A 172 10.49 15.64 18.86
C ASN A 172 11.40 15.50 17.61
N ASN A 173 10.81 15.65 16.43
CA ASN A 173 11.50 15.67 15.15
C ASN A 173 11.08 16.92 14.34
N CYS A 174 11.44 16.99 13.07
CA CYS A 174 11.06 18.05 12.15
C CYS A 174 10.01 17.57 11.12
N LEU A 175 9.18 16.58 11.46
CA LEU A 175 8.27 15.95 10.52
C LEU A 175 7.19 16.92 10.04
N THR A 176 7.05 17.08 8.73
CA THR A 176 6.00 17.91 8.11
C THR A 176 4.77 17.11 7.71
N GLU A 177 4.96 15.85 7.35
CA GLU A 177 3.91 14.94 6.92
C GLU A 177 4.27 13.47 7.21
N LEU A 178 3.28 12.59 7.07
CA LEU A 178 3.50 11.14 7.09
C LEU A 178 3.50 10.62 5.64
N PRO A 179 4.41 9.69 5.29
CA PRO A 179 4.39 9.05 3.97
C PRO A 179 3.09 8.27 3.73
N ASP A 180 2.59 8.24 2.50
CA ASP A 180 1.36 7.53 2.16
C ASP A 180 1.49 6.00 2.36
N GLU A 181 2.72 5.47 2.29
CA GLU A 181 3.06 4.07 2.55
C GLU A 181 2.73 3.65 3.99
N PHE A 182 2.64 4.58 4.94
CA PHE A 182 2.19 4.30 6.30
C PHE A 182 0.74 3.78 6.34
N GLU A 183 -0.03 3.91 5.25
CA GLU A 183 -1.33 3.25 5.11
C GLU A 183 -1.21 1.71 5.24
N LYS A 184 -0.11 1.10 4.81
CA LYS A 184 0.14 -0.35 4.99
C LYS A 184 0.14 -0.75 6.47
N LEU A 185 0.54 0.17 7.35
CA LEU A 185 0.62 -0.05 8.79
C LEU A 185 -0.74 0.09 9.50
N ALA A 186 -1.77 0.59 8.80
CA ALA A 186 -3.08 0.88 9.40
C ALA A 186 -3.77 -0.35 10.03
N GLY A 187 -3.48 -1.55 9.51
CA GLY A 187 -4.01 -2.82 10.01
C GLY A 187 -3.25 -3.43 11.19
N VAL A 188 -2.09 -2.89 11.57
CA VAL A 188 -1.18 -3.52 12.56
C VAL A 188 -0.78 -2.57 13.69
N LEU A 189 -0.60 -1.28 13.40
CA LEU A 189 -0.06 -0.30 14.33
C LEU A 189 -1.01 -0.03 15.50
N ARG A 190 -0.47 0.01 16.72
CA ARG A 190 -1.22 0.24 17.97
C ARG A 190 -0.83 1.53 18.66
N GLU A 191 0.37 2.01 18.45
CA GLU A 191 0.91 3.20 19.06
C GLU A 191 1.67 4.01 18.03
N LEU A 192 1.30 5.29 17.93
CA LEU A 192 1.94 6.26 17.05
C LEU A 192 2.11 7.58 17.81
N ARG A 193 3.35 7.95 18.10
CA ARG A 193 3.68 9.24 18.71
C ARG A 193 4.40 10.12 17.70
N LEU A 194 3.84 11.30 17.46
CA LEU A 194 4.33 12.31 16.53
C LEU A 194 4.26 13.70 17.18
N ASN A 195 4.21 13.78 18.51
CA ASN A 195 4.19 15.05 19.21
C ASN A 195 5.48 15.84 19.00
N ASP A 196 5.42 17.16 19.15
CA ASP A 196 6.56 18.06 19.00
C ASP A 196 7.21 17.92 17.60
N ASN A 197 6.40 18.08 16.56
CA ASN A 197 6.82 18.04 15.15
C ASN A 197 6.31 19.29 14.40
N LYS A 198 6.49 19.33 13.07
CA LYS A 198 6.16 20.47 12.20
C LYS A 198 4.98 20.19 11.27
N MET A 199 4.07 19.32 11.68
CA MET A 199 2.93 18.94 10.83
C MET A 199 1.91 20.08 10.75
N GLN A 200 1.63 20.54 9.53
CA GLN A 200 0.67 21.62 9.27
C GLN A 200 -0.67 21.14 8.74
N GLU A 201 -0.69 19.99 8.09
CA GLU A 201 -1.86 19.43 7.43
C GLU A 201 -2.43 18.26 8.21
N LEU A 202 -3.72 17.97 8.00
CA LEU A 202 -4.39 16.84 8.63
C LEU A 202 -3.75 15.53 8.13
N PRO A 203 -3.21 14.67 9.01
CA PRO A 203 -2.57 13.43 8.58
C PRO A 203 -3.62 12.39 8.21
N THR A 204 -4.11 12.45 6.96
CA THR A 204 -5.22 11.62 6.46
C THR A 204 -4.96 10.12 6.60
N VAL A 205 -3.69 9.71 6.49
CA VAL A 205 -3.23 8.33 6.70
C VAL A 205 -3.63 7.80 8.08
N VAL A 206 -3.55 8.64 9.12
CA VAL A 206 -3.90 8.28 10.50
C VAL A 206 -5.39 7.94 10.62
N GLY A 207 -6.26 8.59 9.84
CA GLY A 207 -7.70 8.32 9.83
C GLY A 207 -8.07 6.87 9.49
N LYS A 208 -7.19 6.13 8.78
CA LYS A 208 -7.43 4.72 8.44
C LYS A 208 -6.91 3.73 9.50
N MET A 209 -6.17 4.21 10.51
CA MET A 209 -5.48 3.37 11.49
C MET A 209 -6.39 2.99 12.68
N HIS A 210 -7.46 2.23 12.41
CA HIS A 210 -8.50 1.91 13.41
C HIS A 210 -8.03 1.03 14.58
N ARG A 211 -6.82 0.48 14.53
CA ARG A 211 -6.21 -0.32 15.62
C ARG A 211 -5.35 0.49 16.59
N LEU A 212 -5.16 1.80 16.34
CA LEU A 212 -4.45 2.69 17.25
C LEU A 212 -5.14 2.77 18.60
N LYS A 213 -4.37 2.48 19.64
CA LYS A 213 -4.73 2.65 21.06
C LYS A 213 -4.12 3.91 21.63
N VAL A 214 -2.93 4.28 21.16
CA VAL A 214 -2.19 5.47 21.54
C VAL A 214 -1.89 6.26 20.28
N LEU A 215 -2.32 7.52 20.25
CA LEU A 215 -2.02 8.47 19.19
C LEU A 215 -1.70 9.79 19.86
N ASP A 216 -0.48 10.28 19.67
CA ASP A 216 -0.09 11.62 20.12
C ASP A 216 0.31 12.47 18.92
N LEU A 217 -0.45 13.53 18.69
CA LEU A 217 -0.23 14.54 17.65
C LEU A 217 -0.06 15.93 18.28
N SER A 218 0.14 16.01 19.61
CA SER A 218 0.22 17.28 20.32
C SER A 218 1.44 18.09 19.89
N ASN A 219 1.42 19.40 20.14
CA ASN A 219 2.53 20.31 19.81
C ASN A 219 2.99 20.25 18.35
N ASN A 220 2.02 20.21 17.43
CA ASN A 220 2.22 20.38 15.99
C ASN A 220 1.61 21.71 15.50
N GLU A 221 1.95 22.10 14.27
CA GLU A 221 1.60 23.39 13.68
C GLU A 221 0.37 23.31 12.75
N PHE A 222 -0.64 22.50 13.13
CA PHE A 222 -1.81 22.27 12.28
C PHE A 222 -2.58 23.55 11.95
N ARG A 223 -2.81 23.81 10.66
CA ARG A 223 -3.56 24.99 10.17
C ARG A 223 -5.03 24.99 10.60
N ASP A 224 -5.62 23.81 10.77
CA ASP A 224 -6.97 23.68 11.32
C ASP A 224 -6.91 23.88 12.84
N THR A 225 -7.26 25.08 13.30
CA THR A 225 -7.25 25.46 14.72
C THR A 225 -8.13 24.57 15.59
N ARG A 226 -9.21 24.00 15.04
CA ARG A 226 -10.08 23.07 15.78
C ARG A 226 -9.42 21.71 15.92
N PHE A 227 -8.76 21.23 14.86
CA PHE A 227 -7.95 20.02 14.94
C PHE A 227 -6.77 20.18 15.91
N GLN A 228 -6.07 21.32 15.84
CA GLN A 228 -4.94 21.61 16.71
C GLN A 228 -5.33 21.62 18.20
N ARG A 229 -6.49 22.20 18.55
CA ARG A 229 -7.02 22.14 19.91
C ARG A 229 -7.39 20.71 20.32
N LEU A 230 -7.96 19.92 19.40
CA LEU A 230 -8.33 18.53 19.65
C LEU A 230 -7.10 17.67 19.93
N THR A 231 -6.01 17.83 19.17
CA THR A 231 -4.77 17.06 19.35
C THR A 231 -3.99 17.48 20.59
N ASN A 232 -4.09 18.75 21.02
CA ASN A 232 -3.43 19.25 22.23
C ASN A 232 -4.23 18.99 23.52
N ASP A 233 -5.49 18.60 23.43
CA ASP A 233 -6.30 18.27 24.61
C ASP A 233 -5.96 16.86 25.13
N LYS A 234 -5.37 16.81 26.32
CA LYS A 234 -4.97 15.57 27.01
C LYS A 234 -6.14 14.64 27.34
N ARG A 235 -7.40 15.11 27.26
CA ARG A 235 -8.61 14.31 27.48
C ARG A 235 -9.16 13.70 26.19
N SER A 236 -8.65 14.12 25.03
CA SER A 236 -9.09 13.62 23.73
C SER A 236 -8.79 12.13 23.60
N LYS A 237 -9.83 11.36 23.27
CA LYS A 237 -9.67 9.93 22.98
C LYS A 237 -9.23 9.76 21.52
N VAL A 238 -8.38 8.76 21.26
CA VAL A 238 -7.91 8.42 19.91
C VAL A 238 -9.04 8.36 18.87
N PRO A 239 -10.19 7.69 19.12
CA PRO A 239 -11.28 7.64 18.15
C PRO A 239 -11.85 9.02 17.76
N ALA A 240 -11.81 10.00 18.65
CA ALA A 240 -12.29 11.36 18.34
C ALA A 240 -11.36 12.05 17.32
N VAL A 241 -10.04 11.88 17.48
CA VAL A 241 -9.03 12.37 16.55
C VAL A 241 -9.17 11.67 15.20
N LEU A 242 -9.29 10.33 15.20
CA LEU A 242 -9.48 9.53 13.98
C LEU A 242 -10.73 9.96 13.21
N ASN A 243 -11.88 10.04 13.89
CA ASN A 243 -13.15 10.45 13.28
C ASN A 243 -13.09 11.89 12.72
N TYR A 244 -12.35 12.79 13.39
CA TYR A 244 -12.17 14.16 12.91
C TYR A 244 -11.39 14.16 11.59
N VAL A 245 -10.29 13.43 11.53
CA VAL A 245 -9.46 13.29 10.33
C VAL A 245 -10.25 12.64 9.20
N GLU A 246 -11.00 11.56 9.46
CA GLU A 246 -11.84 10.89 8.46
C GLU A 246 -12.92 11.81 7.86
N LYS A 247 -13.54 12.64 8.70
CA LYS A 247 -14.62 13.53 8.30
C LYS A 247 -14.12 14.78 7.57
N ASN A 248 -13.02 15.36 8.03
CA ASN A 248 -12.52 16.65 7.54
C ASN A 248 -11.36 16.53 6.54
N GLY A 249 -10.63 15.42 6.54
CA GLY A 249 -9.66 15.08 5.48
C GLY A 249 -10.33 14.95 4.10
N ARG A 250 -11.62 14.58 4.06
CA ARG A 250 -12.43 14.57 2.83
C ARG A 250 -12.82 15.96 2.30
N LYS A 251 -12.84 16.99 3.15
CA LYS A 251 -13.26 18.35 2.74
C LYS A 251 -12.13 19.14 2.07
N LYS A 252 -10.87 18.96 2.49
CA LYS A 252 -9.73 19.69 1.91
C LYS A 252 -9.36 19.29 0.48
N ASN A 253 -9.71 18.08 0.03
CA ASN A 253 -9.54 17.69 -1.38
C ASN A 253 -10.47 18.46 -2.34
N ASN A 254 -11.48 19.19 -1.84
CA ASN A 254 -12.35 20.04 -2.64
C ASN A 254 -11.92 21.53 -2.66
N GLU A 255 -10.92 21.96 -1.88
CA GLU A 255 -10.61 23.39 -1.66
C GLU A 255 -9.15 23.80 -1.98
N LYS A 256 -8.28 22.91 -2.46
CA LYS A 256 -6.90 23.26 -2.86
C LYS A 256 -6.64 23.05 -4.35
N THR A 257 -7.31 23.85 -5.18
CA THR A 257 -6.81 24.22 -6.52
C THR A 257 -7.26 25.66 -6.81
N GLU A 258 -6.74 26.62 -6.06
CA GLU A 258 -6.61 28.01 -6.50
C GLU A 258 -5.14 28.42 -6.41
N THR A 259 -4.64 28.72 -7.61
CA THR A 259 -3.35 29.25 -8.07
C THR A 259 -2.50 30.12 -7.14
N THR A 260 -1.19 29.86 -7.13
CA THR A 260 -0.15 30.90 -7.29
C THR A 260 0.89 30.43 -8.29
N ALA A 261 0.96 31.17 -9.40
CA ALA A 261 1.86 30.94 -10.52
C ALA A 261 3.31 31.32 -10.19
N VAL A 262 4.23 30.42 -10.50
CA VAL A 262 5.61 30.75 -10.87
C VAL A 262 5.71 30.31 -12.33
N GLU A 263 6.11 31.24 -13.21
CA GLU A 263 6.26 31.00 -14.65
C GLU A 263 7.17 29.78 -14.92
N PRO A 264 6.69 28.75 -15.62
CA PRO A 264 7.55 27.83 -16.32
C PRO A 264 7.86 28.39 -17.71
N GLU A 265 9.05 28.08 -18.20
CA GLU A 265 9.47 28.33 -19.57
C GLU A 265 8.39 27.89 -20.58
N LYS A 266 8.22 28.71 -21.62
CA LYS A 266 7.24 28.53 -22.69
C LYS A 266 7.35 27.13 -23.31
N VAL A 267 6.35 26.30 -23.05
CA VAL A 267 5.98 25.18 -23.92
C VAL A 267 4.62 25.53 -24.51
N ASP A 268 4.57 25.64 -25.83
CA ASP A 268 3.37 26.02 -26.59
C ASP A 268 2.18 25.07 -26.31
N PRO A 269 0.94 25.60 -26.27
CA PRO A 269 -0.26 24.81 -26.03
C PRO A 269 -0.73 24.13 -27.32
N ALA A 270 -0.53 22.82 -27.39
CA ALA A 270 -1.34 21.94 -28.23
C ALA A 270 -1.94 20.87 -27.32
N GLU A 271 -3.26 20.93 -27.09
CA GLU A 271 -4.02 19.85 -26.47
C GLU A 271 -3.75 18.55 -27.25
N SER A 272 -2.99 17.62 -26.67
CA SER A 272 -2.78 16.31 -27.28
C SER A 272 -4.09 15.51 -27.19
N ALA A 273 -4.86 15.48 -28.29
CA ALA A 273 -6.08 14.70 -28.39
C ALA A 273 -5.81 13.20 -28.11
N VAL A 274 -6.73 12.57 -27.38
CA VAL A 274 -6.67 11.14 -27.02
C VAL A 274 -6.84 10.28 -28.27
N LEU A 275 -5.90 9.37 -28.51
CA LEU A 275 -5.94 8.46 -29.65
C LEU A 275 -7.02 7.39 -29.44
N VAL A 276 -7.96 7.29 -30.40
CA VAL A 276 -8.98 6.25 -30.46
C VAL A 276 -8.77 5.40 -31.71
N ARG A 277 -8.46 4.11 -31.56
CA ARG A 277 -8.35 3.17 -32.69
C ARG A 277 -9.71 2.54 -32.99
N THR A 278 -10.09 2.56 -34.26
CA THR A 278 -11.42 2.13 -34.73
C THR A 278 -11.31 1.01 -35.76
N ASN A 279 -12.40 0.27 -35.95
CA ASN A 279 -12.53 -0.81 -36.96
C ASN A 279 -11.57 -2.00 -36.78
N ASP A 280 -11.26 -2.39 -35.55
CA ASP A 280 -10.63 -3.70 -35.32
C ASP A 280 -11.69 -4.81 -35.46
N GLU A 281 -11.40 -5.80 -36.31
CA GLU A 281 -12.31 -6.93 -36.57
C GLU A 281 -12.32 -7.95 -35.42
N GLN A 282 -11.25 -8.01 -34.61
CA GLN A 282 -11.16 -8.93 -33.47
C GLN A 282 -11.83 -8.38 -32.21
N LEU A 283 -11.94 -7.06 -32.08
CA LEU A 283 -12.56 -6.38 -30.92
C LEU A 283 -14.09 -6.32 -31.06
N VAL A 284 -14.72 -7.49 -31.07
CA VAL A 284 -16.16 -7.67 -31.13
C VAL A 284 -16.64 -8.57 -29.99
N VAL A 285 -17.74 -8.16 -29.34
CA VAL A 285 -18.47 -8.93 -28.34
C VAL A 285 -19.81 -9.35 -28.90
N THR A 286 -20.09 -10.65 -28.91
CA THR A 286 -21.40 -11.16 -29.32
C THR A 286 -22.30 -11.26 -28.10
N ARG A 287 -23.42 -10.53 -28.08
CA ARG A 287 -24.46 -10.68 -27.08
C ARG A 287 -25.40 -11.81 -27.50
N HIS A 288 -25.51 -12.83 -26.66
CA HIS A 288 -26.45 -13.92 -26.88
C HIS A 288 -27.83 -13.59 -26.32
N LYS A 289 -28.90 -14.07 -26.98
CA LYS A 289 -30.30 -13.82 -26.56
C LYS A 289 -30.61 -14.24 -25.12
N SER A 290 -29.88 -15.21 -24.57
CA SER A 290 -30.10 -15.68 -23.19
C SER A 290 -29.87 -14.60 -22.13
N VAL A 291 -29.05 -13.57 -22.40
CA VAL A 291 -28.77 -12.51 -21.42
C VAL A 291 -29.79 -11.38 -21.45
N SER A 292 -30.64 -11.31 -22.47
CA SER A 292 -31.55 -10.18 -22.71
C SER A 292 -32.55 -9.96 -21.56
N GLU A 293 -33.00 -11.04 -20.92
CA GLU A 293 -34.01 -10.97 -19.84
C GLU A 293 -33.39 -10.66 -18.46
N VAL A 294 -32.09 -10.88 -18.28
CA VAL A 294 -31.42 -10.72 -16.98
C VAL A 294 -30.49 -9.51 -16.91
N ARG A 295 -29.76 -9.22 -18.01
CA ARG A 295 -28.80 -8.12 -18.07
C ARG A 295 -28.50 -7.72 -19.52
N PRO A 296 -29.44 -7.04 -20.23
CA PRO A 296 -29.37 -6.85 -21.68
C PRO A 296 -28.30 -5.89 -22.19
N TYR A 297 -27.76 -5.00 -21.34
CA TYR A 297 -26.92 -3.89 -21.76
C TYR A 297 -25.46 -4.11 -21.41
N LEU A 298 -24.58 -3.92 -22.41
CA LEU A 298 -23.14 -4.03 -22.30
C LEU A 298 -22.45 -2.96 -23.15
N VAL A 299 -21.38 -2.40 -22.61
CA VAL A 299 -20.43 -1.53 -23.32
C VAL A 299 -19.02 -1.97 -22.96
N CYS A 300 -18.11 -2.01 -23.92
CA CYS A 300 -16.72 -2.39 -23.71
C CYS A 300 -15.77 -1.41 -24.39
N CYS A 301 -14.52 -1.33 -23.91
CA CYS A 301 -13.38 -0.78 -24.64
C CYS A 301 -12.07 -1.40 -24.16
N VAL A 302 -10.99 -1.13 -24.87
CA VAL A 302 -9.63 -1.45 -24.41
C VAL A 302 -8.88 -0.16 -24.12
N LEU A 303 -8.35 -0.04 -22.91
CA LEU A 303 -7.44 1.03 -22.51
C LEU A 303 -6.01 0.56 -22.73
N ASN A 304 -5.24 1.28 -23.54
CA ASN A 304 -3.85 0.97 -23.89
C ASN A 304 -2.90 2.04 -23.36
N ASN A 305 -1.61 1.71 -23.30
CA ASN A 305 -0.55 2.54 -22.72
C ASN A 305 -0.80 2.83 -21.23
N VAL A 306 -1.27 1.81 -20.53
CA VAL A 306 -1.46 1.85 -19.08
C VAL A 306 -0.13 1.50 -18.41
N ASP A 307 0.28 2.28 -17.42
CA ASP A 307 1.45 1.96 -16.58
C ASP A 307 1.01 1.72 -15.13
N LEU A 308 1.04 0.44 -14.73
CA LEU A 308 0.69 -0.02 -13.38
C LEU A 308 1.93 -0.40 -12.55
N SER A 309 3.14 -0.12 -13.04
CA SER A 309 4.39 -0.58 -12.44
C SER A 309 4.69 0.04 -11.07
N ASP A 310 4.36 1.33 -10.90
CA ASP A 310 4.57 2.12 -9.69
C ASP A 310 3.58 1.78 -8.55
N GLY A 311 2.59 0.91 -8.79
CA GLY A 311 1.58 0.50 -7.79
C GLY A 311 0.58 1.59 -7.39
N ASP A 312 0.98 2.86 -7.42
CA ASP A 312 0.14 4.03 -7.16
C ASP A 312 -0.92 4.20 -8.24
N ASN A 313 -0.53 4.12 -9.51
CA ASN A 313 -1.49 4.17 -10.62
C ASN A 313 -2.45 2.98 -10.58
N PHE A 314 -1.98 1.80 -10.18
CA PHE A 314 -2.82 0.63 -9.95
C PHE A 314 -3.85 0.89 -8.85
N LYS A 315 -3.41 1.42 -7.69
CA LYS A 315 -4.30 1.75 -6.58
C LYS A 315 -5.30 2.84 -6.95
N LYS A 316 -4.87 3.91 -7.62
CA LYS A 316 -5.74 4.97 -8.14
C LYS A 316 -6.79 4.40 -9.09
N PHE A 317 -6.40 3.56 -10.04
CA PHE A 317 -7.32 2.95 -10.99
C PHE A 317 -8.36 2.03 -10.31
N ILE A 318 -7.95 1.20 -9.34
CA ILE A 318 -8.87 0.37 -8.54
C ILE A 318 -9.79 1.24 -7.66
N GLN A 319 -9.31 2.38 -7.14
CA GLN A 319 -10.13 3.31 -6.38
C GLN A 319 -11.20 3.98 -7.24
N VAL A 320 -10.89 4.34 -8.48
CA VAL A 320 -11.90 4.85 -9.44
C VAL A 320 -13.02 3.82 -9.60
N GLN A 321 -12.68 2.55 -9.86
CA GLN A 321 -13.68 1.48 -9.98
C GLN A 321 -14.53 1.34 -8.72
N THR A 322 -13.90 1.36 -7.54
CA THR A 322 -14.60 1.25 -6.25
C THR A 322 -15.55 2.43 -6.01
N LYS A 323 -15.12 3.65 -6.35
CA LYS A 323 -15.93 4.87 -6.24
C LYS A 323 -17.12 4.82 -7.20
N LEU A 324 -16.92 4.40 -8.44
CA LEU A 324 -17.99 4.24 -9.43
C LEU A 324 -19.00 3.19 -8.97
N HIS A 325 -18.52 2.04 -8.47
CA HIS A 325 -19.37 0.99 -7.91
C HIS A 325 -20.25 1.51 -6.78
N ALA A 326 -19.70 2.32 -5.86
CA ALA A 326 -20.46 2.87 -4.73
C ALA A 326 -21.41 4.01 -5.10
N SER A 327 -21.09 4.77 -6.15
CA SER A 327 -21.85 5.96 -6.58
C SER A 327 -22.76 5.66 -7.78
N LEU A 328 -22.28 5.84 -9.01
CA LEU A 328 -23.07 5.70 -10.25
C LEU A 328 -23.69 4.31 -10.42
N CYS A 329 -23.04 3.27 -9.90
CA CYS A 329 -23.53 1.89 -9.99
C CYS A 329 -24.42 1.46 -8.80
N GLU A 330 -24.68 2.34 -7.84
CA GLU A 330 -25.49 2.10 -6.63
C GLU A 330 -25.13 0.85 -5.81
N ASN A 331 -23.83 0.57 -5.66
CA ASN A 331 -23.29 -0.67 -5.07
C ASN A 331 -23.57 -1.90 -5.94
N ARG A 332 -23.34 -1.72 -7.24
CA ARG A 332 -23.47 -2.71 -8.32
C ARG A 332 -24.89 -3.21 -8.59
N THR A 333 -25.91 -2.56 -8.05
CA THR A 333 -27.32 -2.91 -8.32
C THR A 333 -27.80 -2.41 -9.67
N THR A 334 -27.29 -1.25 -10.14
CA THR A 334 -27.69 -0.69 -11.44
C THR A 334 -26.74 -1.10 -12.56
N ALA A 335 -25.43 -0.96 -12.35
CA ALA A 335 -24.40 -1.30 -13.32
C ALA A 335 -23.21 -1.98 -12.64
N ALA A 336 -22.38 -2.69 -13.40
CA ALA A 336 -21.17 -3.31 -12.88
C ALA A 336 -20.04 -3.13 -13.89
N VAL A 337 -18.94 -2.58 -13.39
CA VAL A 337 -17.66 -2.48 -14.11
C VAL A 337 -16.85 -3.73 -13.83
N GLY A 338 -16.33 -4.36 -14.88
CA GLY A 338 -15.25 -5.33 -14.79
C GLY A 338 -14.05 -4.85 -15.60
N THR A 339 -12.86 -5.20 -15.11
CA THR A 339 -11.59 -4.91 -15.78
C THR A 339 -10.73 -6.15 -15.83
N HIS A 340 -10.13 -6.40 -16.98
CA HIS A 340 -9.34 -7.59 -17.26
C HIS A 340 -8.03 -7.24 -17.96
N ARG A 341 -6.98 -8.00 -17.68
CA ARG A 341 -5.71 -7.86 -18.39
C ARG A 341 -5.89 -8.33 -19.83
N MET A 342 -5.57 -7.49 -20.82
CA MET A 342 -5.57 -7.95 -22.21
C MET A 342 -4.53 -9.06 -22.42
N GLY A 343 -4.89 -10.05 -23.24
CA GLY A 343 -4.07 -11.24 -23.50
C GLY A 343 -4.17 -12.34 -22.44
N SER A 344 -4.95 -12.16 -21.36
CA SER A 344 -5.22 -13.22 -20.39
C SER A 344 -6.43 -14.11 -20.75
N PHE A 345 -7.14 -13.78 -21.83
CA PHE A 345 -8.30 -14.48 -22.37
C PHE A 345 -8.30 -14.33 -23.91
N GLN A 346 -9.13 -15.11 -24.60
CA GLN A 346 -9.15 -15.13 -26.07
C GLN A 346 -10.38 -14.42 -26.66
N LEU A 347 -10.15 -13.68 -27.74
CA LEU A 347 -11.21 -13.08 -28.54
C LEU A 347 -11.73 -14.08 -29.58
N PRO A 348 -13.01 -13.99 -30.03
CA PRO A 348 -14.02 -13.03 -29.58
C PRO A 348 -14.67 -13.42 -28.24
N VAL A 349 -15.22 -12.43 -27.54
CA VAL A 349 -15.94 -12.65 -26.27
C VAL A 349 -17.45 -12.76 -26.55
N THR A 350 -18.13 -13.65 -25.83
CA THR A 350 -19.60 -13.76 -25.87
C THR A 350 -20.19 -13.34 -24.52
N PHE A 351 -21.17 -12.44 -24.54
CA PHE A 351 -21.94 -12.04 -23.36
C PHE A 351 -23.27 -12.78 -23.34
N MET A 352 -23.46 -13.67 -22.36
CA MET A 352 -24.58 -14.60 -22.30
C MET A 352 -25.05 -14.83 -20.87
N ALA A 353 -26.17 -15.54 -20.70
CA ALA A 353 -26.57 -16.09 -19.40
C ALA A 353 -26.50 -17.61 -19.41
N LEU A 354 -25.96 -18.19 -18.33
CA LEU A 354 -25.83 -19.63 -18.12
C LEU A 354 -26.57 -20.06 -16.83
N PRO A 355 -27.18 -21.26 -16.80
CA PRO A 355 -27.68 -21.86 -15.57
C PRO A 355 -26.57 -22.00 -14.53
N ARG A 356 -26.88 -21.78 -13.24
CA ARG A 356 -25.87 -21.79 -12.16
C ARG A 356 -25.06 -23.08 -12.06
N GLN A 357 -25.68 -24.20 -12.40
CA GLN A 357 -25.07 -25.54 -12.36
C GLN A 357 -24.05 -25.78 -13.49
N ASP A 358 -24.23 -25.10 -14.62
CA ASP A 358 -23.38 -25.23 -15.81
C ASP A 358 -22.28 -24.15 -15.84
N LEU A 359 -22.35 -23.22 -14.90
CA LEU A 359 -21.42 -22.11 -14.77
C LEU A 359 -20.24 -22.51 -13.88
N TYR A 360 -19.03 -22.43 -14.41
CA TYR A 360 -17.79 -22.64 -13.64
C TYR A 360 -16.86 -21.45 -13.78
N ILE A 361 -16.38 -20.93 -12.66
CA ILE A 361 -15.41 -19.83 -12.64
C ILE A 361 -14.36 -20.04 -11.57
N ARG A 362 -13.11 -19.69 -11.88
CA ARG A 362 -12.09 -19.44 -10.87
C ARG A 362 -12.23 -18.00 -10.37
N ALA A 363 -13.17 -17.76 -9.46
CA ALA A 363 -13.46 -16.42 -8.95
C ALA A 363 -12.22 -15.74 -8.35
N LEU A 364 -12.16 -14.41 -8.43
CA LEU A 364 -11.06 -13.59 -7.90
C LEU A 364 -10.68 -14.00 -6.46
N ASN A 365 -9.38 -14.17 -6.20
CA ASN A 365 -8.81 -14.64 -4.93
C ASN A 365 -9.14 -16.09 -4.55
N LYS A 366 -9.72 -16.90 -5.45
CA LYS A 366 -9.92 -18.35 -5.26
C LYS A 366 -8.86 -19.15 -6.04
N LYS A 367 -8.39 -20.24 -5.43
CA LYS A 367 -7.36 -21.12 -6.02
C LYS A 367 -7.93 -22.10 -7.05
N THR A 368 -9.19 -22.47 -6.91
CA THR A 368 -9.85 -23.50 -7.71
C THR A 368 -11.08 -22.94 -8.41
N SER A 369 -11.45 -23.56 -9.54
CA SER A 369 -12.75 -23.31 -10.17
C SER A 369 -13.86 -23.81 -9.26
N VAL A 370 -14.95 -23.07 -9.20
CA VAL A 370 -16.16 -23.41 -8.44
C VAL A 370 -17.38 -23.25 -9.33
N SER A 371 -18.42 -24.03 -9.05
CA SER A 371 -19.70 -23.87 -9.74
C SER A 371 -20.40 -22.56 -9.34
N GLY A 372 -21.32 -22.07 -10.16
CA GLY A 372 -22.15 -20.90 -9.86
C GLY A 372 -22.99 -21.10 -8.59
N ASN A 373 -23.45 -22.32 -8.31
CA ASN A 373 -24.16 -22.66 -7.08
C ASN A 373 -23.26 -22.53 -5.84
N GLU A 374 -22.10 -23.17 -5.85
CA GLU A 374 -21.15 -23.10 -4.73
C GLU A 374 -20.68 -21.67 -4.46
N LEU A 375 -20.44 -20.90 -5.54
CA LEU A 375 -20.07 -19.49 -5.44
C LEU A 375 -21.17 -18.67 -4.77
N MET A 376 -22.42 -18.82 -5.24
CA MET A 376 -23.56 -18.08 -4.69
C MET A 376 -23.80 -18.42 -3.22
N GLU A 377 -23.76 -19.69 -2.86
CA GLU A 377 -23.88 -20.10 -1.47
C GLU A 377 -22.77 -19.53 -0.58
N SER A 378 -21.52 -19.55 -1.06
CA SER A 378 -20.39 -18.95 -0.33
C SER A 378 -20.60 -17.46 -0.09
N LEU A 379 -21.03 -16.72 -1.12
CA LEU A 379 -21.25 -15.27 -1.02
C LEU A 379 -22.41 -14.92 -0.08
N LEU A 380 -23.51 -15.68 -0.13
CA LEU A 380 -24.63 -15.49 0.79
C LEU A 380 -24.24 -15.78 2.23
N ARG A 381 -23.43 -16.82 2.48
CA ARG A 381 -22.86 -17.11 3.81
C ARG A 381 -21.96 -15.97 4.29
N ASP A 382 -21.06 -15.48 3.43
CA ASP A 382 -20.15 -14.38 3.77
C ASP A 382 -20.91 -13.08 4.09
N ALA A 383 -21.93 -12.76 3.30
CA ALA A 383 -22.81 -11.60 3.54
C ALA A 383 -23.55 -11.69 4.89
N GLU A 384 -24.07 -12.87 5.24
CA GLU A 384 -24.76 -13.09 6.51
C GLU A 384 -23.79 -13.02 7.71
N LEU A 385 -22.57 -13.55 7.56
CA LEU A 385 -21.52 -13.43 8.57
C LEU A 385 -21.09 -11.96 8.77
N ALA A 386 -20.95 -11.19 7.69
CA ALA A 386 -20.64 -9.76 7.75
C ALA A 386 -21.77 -8.96 8.45
N ARG A 387 -23.03 -9.27 8.14
CA ARG A 387 -24.21 -8.70 8.82
C ARG A 387 -24.20 -9.00 10.31
N LYS A 388 -23.98 -10.26 10.70
CA LYS A 388 -23.90 -10.69 12.11
C LYS A 388 -22.75 -10.01 12.85
N ARG A 389 -21.56 -9.93 12.24
CA ARG A 389 -20.37 -9.28 12.83
C ARG A 389 -20.58 -7.79 13.07
N SER A 390 -21.22 -7.10 12.14
CA SER A 390 -21.49 -5.66 12.24
C SER A 390 -22.66 -5.32 13.19
N LYS A 391 -23.39 -6.33 13.70
CA LYS A 391 -24.61 -6.17 14.50
C LYS A 391 -25.67 -5.26 13.85
N ARG A 392 -25.62 -5.11 12.53
CA ARG A 392 -26.58 -4.32 11.76
C ARG A 392 -27.76 -5.20 11.38
N SER A 393 -28.96 -4.62 11.36
CA SER A 393 -30.15 -5.30 10.84
C SER A 393 -30.06 -5.53 9.33
N THR A 394 -29.41 -4.60 8.60
CA THR A 394 -29.29 -4.58 7.15
C THR A 394 -27.97 -5.19 6.66
N ILE A 395 -28.01 -5.82 5.48
CA ILE A 395 -26.82 -6.36 4.79
C ILE A 395 -25.85 -5.22 4.43
N ASP A 396 -24.55 -5.51 4.49
CA ASP A 396 -23.50 -4.56 4.13
C ASP A 396 -23.68 -4.08 2.68
N PRO A 397 -23.55 -2.77 2.39
CA PRO A 397 -23.65 -2.24 1.03
C PRO A 397 -22.80 -3.00 0.00
N LEU A 398 -21.66 -3.55 0.39
CA LEU A 398 -20.80 -4.35 -0.49
C LEU A 398 -21.53 -5.56 -1.09
N TYR A 399 -22.48 -6.17 -0.36
CA TYR A 399 -23.22 -7.35 -0.80
C TYR A 399 -24.62 -6.99 -1.35
N ARG A 400 -24.92 -5.71 -1.57
CA ARG A 400 -26.26 -5.29 -1.98
C ARG A 400 -26.68 -5.88 -3.33
N TYR A 401 -25.74 -6.07 -4.24
CA TYR A 401 -25.97 -6.74 -5.51
C TYR A 401 -26.44 -8.20 -5.37
N LEU A 402 -26.18 -8.89 -4.24
CA LEU A 402 -26.68 -10.26 -4.07
C LEU A 402 -28.21 -10.32 -4.05
N HIS A 403 -28.90 -9.27 -3.60
CA HIS A 403 -30.36 -9.25 -3.54
C HIS A 403 -31.00 -9.28 -4.94
N ILE A 404 -30.29 -8.79 -5.96
CA ILE A 404 -30.80 -8.76 -7.34
C ILE A 404 -30.50 -10.04 -8.11
N VAL A 405 -29.52 -10.85 -7.68
CA VAL A 405 -29.14 -12.09 -8.39
C VAL A 405 -29.40 -13.37 -7.60
N ARG A 406 -29.75 -13.28 -6.32
CA ARG A 406 -29.86 -14.42 -5.39
C ARG A 406 -30.83 -15.49 -5.87
N ASP A 407 -31.91 -15.10 -6.52
CA ASP A 407 -33.00 -16.00 -6.90
C ASP A 407 -33.06 -16.26 -8.43
N ASP A 408 -32.14 -15.65 -9.20
CA ASP A 408 -32.09 -15.81 -10.66
C ASP A 408 -31.58 -17.21 -11.08
N PRO A 409 -32.36 -18.00 -11.83
CA PRO A 409 -31.97 -19.36 -12.22
C PRO A 409 -30.76 -19.40 -13.17
N VAL A 410 -30.52 -18.29 -13.88
CA VAL A 410 -29.39 -18.08 -14.79
C VAL A 410 -28.61 -16.84 -14.37
N LEU A 411 -27.30 -16.84 -14.58
CA LEU A 411 -26.42 -15.71 -14.28
C LEU A 411 -25.78 -15.18 -15.55
N ALA A 412 -25.72 -13.86 -15.68
CA ALA A 412 -25.01 -13.19 -16.76
C ALA A 412 -23.50 -13.43 -16.63
N CYS A 413 -22.84 -13.69 -17.75
CA CYS A 413 -21.42 -14.00 -17.82
C CYS A 413 -20.82 -13.54 -19.15
N LEU A 414 -19.52 -13.24 -19.11
CA LEU A 414 -18.70 -13.13 -20.32
C LEU A 414 -17.87 -14.40 -20.44
N VAL A 415 -17.90 -15.02 -21.62
CA VAL A 415 -17.08 -16.18 -21.97
C VAL A 415 -16.17 -15.86 -23.13
N ASP A 416 -14.95 -16.38 -23.08
CA ASP A 416 -13.98 -16.23 -24.16
C ASP A 416 -14.22 -17.23 -25.31
N ALA A 417 -13.36 -17.20 -26.33
CA ALA A 417 -13.47 -18.08 -27.49
C ALA A 417 -13.37 -19.58 -27.15
N GLN A 418 -12.77 -19.95 -26.01
CA GLN A 418 -12.69 -21.34 -25.52
C GLN A 418 -13.81 -21.69 -24.53
N GLN A 419 -14.85 -20.85 -24.43
CA GLN A 419 -15.97 -21.03 -23.52
C GLN A 419 -15.57 -20.96 -22.04
N VAL A 420 -14.45 -20.32 -21.71
CA VAL A 420 -14.04 -20.07 -20.32
C VAL A 420 -14.72 -18.81 -19.81
N VAL A 421 -15.34 -18.89 -18.63
CA VAL A 421 -15.97 -17.74 -17.99
C VAL A 421 -14.90 -16.78 -17.46
N ILE A 422 -14.86 -15.57 -18.00
CA ILE A 422 -13.90 -14.52 -17.63
C ILE A 422 -14.48 -13.52 -16.63
N SER A 423 -15.81 -13.34 -16.62
CA SER A 423 -16.50 -12.35 -15.78
C SER A 423 -17.93 -12.82 -15.46
N LEU A 424 -18.41 -12.52 -14.26
CA LEU A 424 -19.78 -12.73 -13.79
C LEU A 424 -20.38 -11.44 -13.23
N PRO A 425 -20.80 -10.48 -14.07
CA PRO A 425 -21.40 -9.25 -13.58
C PRO A 425 -22.79 -9.50 -12.95
N PRO A 426 -23.13 -8.89 -11.80
CA PRO A 426 -22.37 -7.93 -10.98
C PRO A 426 -21.50 -8.55 -9.88
N ILE A 427 -21.32 -9.87 -9.90
CA ILE A 427 -20.74 -10.69 -8.82
C ILE A 427 -19.22 -10.54 -8.73
N THR A 428 -18.47 -11.03 -9.72
CA THR A 428 -17.00 -11.12 -9.65
C THR A 428 -16.36 -11.35 -11.01
N ASN A 429 -15.05 -11.08 -11.09
CA ASN A 429 -14.21 -11.41 -12.24
C ASN A 429 -13.44 -12.72 -11.99
N SER A 430 -12.90 -13.30 -13.05
CA SER A 430 -12.05 -14.50 -12.97
C SER A 430 -10.62 -14.13 -12.52
N ASP A 431 -10.03 -14.90 -11.61
CA ASP A 431 -8.67 -14.67 -11.10
C ASP A 431 -7.59 -14.69 -12.20
N PRO A 432 -7.64 -15.55 -13.23
CA PRO A 432 -6.67 -15.55 -14.33
C PRO A 432 -6.64 -14.24 -15.13
N THR A 433 -7.75 -13.49 -15.13
CA THR A 433 -7.87 -12.23 -15.87
C THR A 433 -7.58 -10.99 -15.05
N LYS A 434 -7.13 -11.16 -13.79
CA LYS A 434 -6.80 -10.06 -12.90
C LYS A 434 -5.68 -9.19 -13.46
N LEU A 435 -5.77 -7.90 -13.12
CA LEU A 435 -4.71 -6.94 -13.42
C LEU A 435 -3.49 -7.21 -12.55
N THR A 436 -2.33 -7.21 -13.20
CA THR A 436 -1.00 -7.27 -12.57
C THR A 436 -0.20 -6.00 -12.89
N VAL A 437 0.91 -5.77 -12.20
CA VAL A 437 1.73 -4.54 -12.35
C VAL A 437 2.38 -4.40 -13.74
N ASP A 438 2.50 -5.50 -14.47
CA ASP A 438 2.97 -5.58 -15.86
C ASP A 438 1.86 -5.39 -16.91
N THR A 439 0.62 -5.13 -16.49
CA THR A 439 -0.49 -4.87 -17.43
C THR A 439 -0.27 -3.56 -18.18
N THR A 440 -0.13 -3.63 -19.50
CA THR A 440 -0.04 -2.46 -20.40
C THR A 440 -1.35 -2.11 -21.10
N SER A 441 -2.27 -3.07 -21.16
CA SER A 441 -3.56 -2.95 -21.84
C SER A 441 -4.66 -3.61 -21.01
N ILE A 442 -5.77 -2.89 -20.80
CA ILE A 442 -6.89 -3.30 -19.95
C ILE A 442 -8.16 -3.39 -20.80
N TRP A 443 -8.78 -4.57 -20.83
CA TRP A 443 -10.17 -4.70 -21.28
C TRP A 443 -11.09 -4.20 -20.18
N VAL A 444 -12.02 -3.32 -20.54
CA VAL A 444 -13.04 -2.82 -19.62
C VAL A 444 -14.40 -3.19 -20.17
N GLU A 445 -15.24 -3.78 -19.33
CA GLU A 445 -16.66 -3.95 -19.60
C GLU A 445 -17.53 -3.26 -18.55
N VAL A 446 -18.65 -2.69 -19.00
CA VAL A 446 -19.70 -2.15 -18.14
C VAL A 446 -21.03 -2.75 -18.56
N SER A 447 -21.67 -3.45 -17.63
CA SER A 447 -22.97 -4.10 -17.85
C SER A 447 -24.06 -3.55 -16.94
N SER A 448 -25.29 -3.45 -17.44
CA SER A 448 -26.45 -2.96 -16.69
C SER A 448 -27.71 -3.77 -17.01
N ALA A 449 -28.57 -3.90 -16.01
CA ALA A 449 -29.93 -4.42 -16.20
C ALA A 449 -30.93 -3.31 -16.59
N GLN A 450 -30.55 -2.04 -16.46
CA GLN A 450 -31.48 -0.90 -16.56
C GLN A 450 -31.44 -0.21 -17.93
N SER A 451 -30.28 0.27 -18.37
CA SER A 451 -30.16 0.93 -19.68
C SER A 451 -28.73 0.93 -20.23
N LEU A 452 -28.61 1.09 -21.55
CA LEU A 452 -27.32 1.29 -22.22
C LEU A 452 -26.67 2.63 -21.85
N GLU A 453 -27.49 3.64 -21.59
CA GLU A 453 -27.02 4.99 -21.22
C GLU A 453 -26.28 4.99 -19.88
N ILE A 454 -26.75 4.20 -18.90
CA ILE A 454 -26.03 4.02 -17.63
C ILE A 454 -24.67 3.37 -17.88
N CYS A 455 -24.58 2.36 -18.76
CA CYS A 455 -23.30 1.74 -19.11
C CYS A 455 -22.33 2.77 -19.71
N LYS A 456 -22.80 3.57 -20.68
CA LYS A 456 -22.00 4.62 -21.32
C LYS A 456 -21.53 5.68 -20.33
N LYS A 457 -22.42 6.17 -19.46
CA LYS A 457 -22.08 7.17 -18.45
C LYS A 457 -21.02 6.67 -17.45
N VAL A 458 -21.15 5.42 -17.00
CA VAL A 458 -20.15 4.80 -16.11
C VAL A 458 -18.83 4.58 -16.83
N MET A 459 -18.87 4.17 -18.10
CA MET A 459 -17.67 4.00 -18.93
C MET A 459 -16.97 5.34 -19.19
N ASP A 460 -17.71 6.40 -19.50
CA ASP A 460 -17.18 7.76 -19.71
C ASP A 460 -16.44 8.26 -18.47
N GLU A 461 -17.08 8.18 -17.29
CA GLU A 461 -16.46 8.60 -16.05
C GLU A 461 -15.21 7.77 -15.73
N LEU A 462 -15.25 6.45 -15.95
CA LEU A 462 -14.08 5.59 -15.77
C LEU A 462 -12.93 6.00 -16.70
N VAL A 463 -13.20 6.22 -17.98
CA VAL A 463 -12.19 6.59 -18.98
C VAL A 463 -11.62 7.98 -18.67
N VAL A 464 -12.46 8.96 -18.33
CA VAL A 464 -12.03 10.31 -17.96
C VAL A 464 -11.13 10.30 -16.74
N GLU A 465 -11.47 9.52 -15.71
CA GLU A 465 -10.61 9.35 -14.55
C GLU A 465 -9.33 8.57 -14.89
N SER A 466 -9.40 7.61 -15.81
CA SER A 466 -8.22 6.86 -16.30
C SER A 466 -7.25 7.74 -17.07
N LEU A 467 -7.74 8.71 -17.84
CA LEU A 467 -6.91 9.70 -18.55
C LEU A 467 -6.11 10.58 -17.59
N LYS A 468 -6.62 10.82 -16.38
CA LYS A 468 -5.90 11.55 -15.32
C LYS A 468 -4.79 10.71 -14.69
N ILE A 469 -4.90 9.39 -14.74
CA ILE A 469 -3.95 8.44 -14.16
C ILE A 469 -2.86 8.07 -15.16
N PHE A 470 -3.20 7.93 -16.44
CA PHE A 470 -2.31 7.44 -17.48
C PHE A 470 -2.08 8.51 -18.58
N PRO A 471 -0.99 9.29 -18.50
CA PRO A 471 -0.61 10.22 -19.56
C PRO A 471 -0.32 9.45 -20.85
N GLY A 472 -1.02 9.79 -21.95
CA GLY A 472 -0.85 9.11 -23.24
C GLY A 472 -1.70 7.84 -23.41
N LEU A 473 -2.71 7.64 -22.56
CA LEU A 473 -3.71 6.59 -22.72
C LEU A 473 -4.32 6.62 -24.12
N ALA A 474 -4.37 5.46 -24.77
CA ALA A 474 -5.07 5.27 -26.04
C ALA A 474 -6.25 4.31 -25.84
N ILE A 475 -7.30 4.44 -26.65
CA ILE A 475 -8.52 3.65 -26.50
C ILE A 475 -8.76 2.86 -27.78
N ASP A 476 -8.92 1.54 -27.69
CA ASP A 476 -9.43 0.77 -28.83
C ASP A 476 -10.94 0.56 -28.68
N GLN A 477 -11.63 0.80 -29.80
CA GLN A 477 -13.07 0.75 -29.88
C GLN A 477 -13.55 -0.70 -29.95
N VAL A 478 -14.49 -1.07 -29.07
CA VAL A 478 -15.08 -2.42 -29.06
C VAL A 478 -16.53 -2.34 -29.52
N ARG A 479 -16.93 -3.26 -30.41
CA ARG A 479 -18.31 -3.40 -30.89
C ARG A 479 -19.05 -4.49 -30.12
N VAL A 480 -20.32 -4.24 -29.80
CA VAL A 480 -21.24 -5.24 -29.25
C VAL A 480 -22.33 -5.51 -30.28
N VAL A 481 -22.52 -6.78 -30.65
CA VAL A 481 -23.43 -7.22 -31.72
C VAL A 481 -24.39 -8.32 -31.25
N ASP A 482 -25.56 -8.41 -31.86
CA ASP A 482 -26.55 -9.49 -31.69
C ASP A 482 -26.73 -10.19 -33.05
N GLY A 483 -25.96 -11.24 -33.29
CA GLY A 483 -25.85 -11.82 -34.63
C GLY A 483 -25.33 -10.78 -35.63
N ALA A 484 -26.14 -10.45 -36.65
CA ALA A 484 -25.80 -9.42 -37.63
C ALA A 484 -26.15 -7.98 -37.18
N ASN A 485 -26.89 -7.82 -36.08
CA ASN A 485 -27.37 -6.52 -35.63
C ASN A 485 -26.33 -5.82 -34.75
N HIS A 486 -26.05 -4.55 -35.05
CA HIS A 486 -25.21 -3.71 -34.21
C HIS A 486 -26.00 -3.22 -32.98
N ILE A 487 -25.50 -3.49 -31.76
CA ILE A 487 -26.12 -3.00 -30.51
C ILE A 487 -25.46 -1.69 -30.08
N SER A 488 -24.14 -1.73 -29.88
CA SER A 488 -23.39 -0.59 -29.36
C SER A 488 -21.94 -0.66 -29.83
N ILE A 489 -21.31 0.50 -29.84
CA ILE A 489 -19.88 0.64 -30.07
C ILE A 489 -19.39 1.74 -29.12
N TYR A 490 -18.22 1.55 -28.52
CA TYR A 490 -17.69 2.53 -27.58
C TYR A 490 -16.17 2.66 -27.66
N PRO A 491 -15.63 3.90 -27.63
CA PRO A 491 -16.38 5.17 -27.62
C PRO A 491 -16.93 5.48 -29.03
N ASP A 492 -18.22 5.81 -29.15
CA ASP A 492 -18.83 6.38 -30.35
C ASP A 492 -18.66 7.91 -30.39
N LYS A 493 -19.11 8.58 -31.46
CA LYS A 493 -18.97 10.03 -31.69
C LYS A 493 -19.57 10.91 -30.58
N ASN A 494 -20.58 10.40 -29.86
CA ASN A 494 -21.28 11.13 -28.81
C ASN A 494 -20.80 10.77 -27.38
N ASP A 495 -19.88 9.82 -27.27
CA ASP A 495 -19.32 9.39 -25.97
C ASP A 495 -18.09 10.25 -25.61
N LEU A 496 -17.71 10.28 -24.33
CA LEU A 496 -16.63 11.11 -23.79
C LEU A 496 -16.78 12.62 -24.05
N PRO A 497 -17.90 13.25 -23.63
CA PRO A 497 -18.12 14.68 -23.84
C PRO A 497 -17.03 15.51 -23.16
N GLY A 498 -16.45 16.45 -23.90
CA GLY A 498 -15.39 17.34 -23.40
C GLY A 498 -13.97 16.78 -23.48
N VAL A 499 -13.79 15.56 -24.01
CA VAL A 499 -12.46 15.01 -24.31
C VAL A 499 -12.16 15.19 -25.80
N ALA A 500 -11.02 15.81 -26.13
CA ALA A 500 -10.56 15.87 -27.52
C ALA A 500 -10.12 14.48 -27.99
N LEU A 501 -10.82 13.90 -28.99
CA LEU A 501 -10.55 12.56 -29.51
C LEU A 501 -9.97 12.63 -30.94
N ASN A 502 -8.86 11.93 -31.17
CA ASN A 502 -8.30 11.69 -32.49
C ASN A 502 -8.57 10.24 -32.92
N ARG A 503 -9.42 10.04 -33.94
CA ARG A 503 -9.84 8.71 -34.38
C ARG A 503 -9.02 8.22 -35.57
N VAL A 504 -8.35 7.09 -35.40
CA VAL A 504 -7.54 6.44 -36.45
C VAL A 504 -8.12 5.06 -36.74
N LYS A 505 -8.14 4.64 -38.01
CA LYS A 505 -8.52 3.26 -38.37
C LYS A 505 -7.36 2.32 -38.03
N SER A 506 -7.64 1.21 -37.38
CA SER A 506 -6.68 0.12 -37.23
C SER A 506 -6.27 -0.32 -38.64
N SER A 507 -4.99 -0.17 -38.98
CA SER A 507 -4.43 -0.73 -40.21
C SER A 507 -4.44 -2.23 -40.04
N GLY A 508 -5.50 -2.89 -40.52
CA GLY A 508 -5.44 -4.33 -40.77
C GLY A 508 -4.24 -4.59 -41.67
N ASN A 509 -3.38 -5.52 -41.25
CA ASN A 509 -2.21 -6.02 -41.97
C ASN A 509 -2.18 -5.64 -43.46
N GLU A 510 -1.53 -4.52 -43.78
CA GLU A 510 -0.92 -4.33 -45.10
C GLU A 510 0.53 -4.79 -44.97
N ASN A 511 0.76 -6.04 -45.37
CA ASN A 511 2.00 -6.61 -45.92
C ASN A 511 3.35 -6.20 -45.29
N VAL A 512 4.02 -7.16 -44.62
CA VAL A 512 5.20 -7.94 -45.11
C VAL A 512 5.72 -8.82 -43.97
#